data_AF-A0A452HQW6-F1
#
_entry.id   AF-A0A452HQW6-F1
#
_cell.length_a   1.000
_cell.length_b   1.000
_cell.length_c   1.000
_cell.angle_alpha   90.00
_cell.angle_beta   90.00
_cell.angle_gamma   90.00
#
_symmetry.space_group_name_H-M   'P 1'
#
loop_
_entity.id
_entity.type
_entity.pdbx_description
1 polymer ?
#
loop_
_entity_poly.entity_id
_entity_poly.type
_entity_poly.pdbx_seq_one_letter_code
_entity_poly.pdbx_strand_id
1 'polypeptide(L)'
;MRSPSPRKLRHGRSLAPEHHSGSAQCGRERGPLGLEAQSDMQAGAEGGFFLRRRSRSADTVRLRKRKSALYSAAPGVGGERGPELFGENIYLVLFTITLRVLNCFLVQTSFVPDEYWQSLEVAHHMVFNYGYLTWEWAEGLRGYSYPLLFATIYRVLQLLAKDDVQLLYLCQLCSWFTWYCCTRTLTNTMETVLTIFALFYYPMEGSKTRSSCKYLTLVALAFIIRPTAVIPWIPLVLRHFWQEQKKVDLVLYSYIPVGLVTLGISLIIDRVFFGEWILVQLKFLKFNVLQNLGTFYGSHPWHWYLTQGLPVILGTHLPFFIHGCIQAPKRYRILLVVVVWTVLVYSTLSHKEFRFIYPVLPFCMVFCGYSLKQLKTWKKSAITFLLLSNLLPALYMGLIHQRGSLDVMIHMQQLCNNSSNQSWASVFVMMPCHSTPFYSHVHCPLPMRFLRCPPDLTEKESYLDEADIFYSNPLKWLNEEFCNGTLPTHLVFFSVLEQEISSFLVLNGYERTTTVFHTHMPQGRIGSHIYVYTRRVK
;
A
#
# COMPACT_ATOMS: atom_id res chain seq x y z
N MET A 1 34.20 4.07 49.61
CA MET A 1 34.50 5.49 49.92
C MET A 1 33.22 6.32 49.81
N ARG A 2 33.22 7.52 50.41
CA ARG A 2 32.05 8.37 50.73
C ARG A 2 31.01 8.60 49.62
N SER A 3 29.74 8.61 50.03
CA SER A 3 28.62 9.32 49.39
C SER A 3 28.84 10.86 49.42
N PRO A 4 28.09 11.69 48.65
CA PRO A 4 26.76 12.13 49.14
C PRO A 4 25.69 12.51 48.09
N SER A 5 24.44 12.16 48.40
CA SER A 5 23.24 13.02 48.23
C SER A 5 23.17 13.97 49.46
N PRO A 6 22.53 15.17 49.49
CA PRO A 6 21.24 15.53 48.85
C PRO A 6 21.07 17.03 48.43
N ARG A 7 19.84 17.43 48.00
CA ARG A 7 18.99 18.42 48.72
C ARG A 7 17.65 18.72 48.01
N LYS A 8 16.54 18.55 48.75
CA LYS A 8 15.29 19.32 48.58
C LYS A 8 15.26 20.42 49.64
N LEU A 9 14.64 21.56 49.37
CA LEU A 9 14.15 22.52 50.39
C LEU A 9 12.92 23.28 49.86
N ARG A 10 12.21 23.97 50.78
CA ARG A 10 10.79 24.37 50.68
C ARG A 10 10.60 25.88 50.98
N HIS A 11 9.37 26.39 50.75
CA HIS A 11 8.83 27.72 51.09
C HIS A 11 9.27 28.90 50.19
N GLY A 12 8.49 29.98 50.01
CA GLY A 12 7.10 30.28 50.44
C GLY A 12 6.84 31.80 50.66
N ARG A 13 5.58 32.27 50.49
CA ARG A 13 5.09 33.69 50.54
C ARG A 13 5.45 34.51 49.27
N SER A 14 4.59 35.32 48.62
CA SER A 14 3.43 36.18 48.97
C SER A 14 3.80 37.57 49.52
N LEU A 15 3.57 38.62 48.70
CA LEU A 15 3.01 39.95 49.04
C LEU A 15 3.08 40.91 47.82
N ALA A 16 2.17 41.89 47.77
CA ALA A 16 2.15 43.07 46.86
C ALA A 16 2.46 44.35 47.73
N PRO A 17 2.20 45.62 47.33
CA PRO A 17 1.81 46.24 46.04
C PRO A 17 2.63 47.55 45.74
N GLU A 18 2.04 48.51 45.00
CA GLU A 18 2.37 49.96 44.87
C GLU A 18 3.50 50.43 43.93
N HIS A 19 3.58 51.71 43.50
CA HIS A 19 2.61 52.57 42.77
C HIS A 19 3.34 53.84 42.24
N HIS A 20 2.65 54.70 41.46
CA HIS A 20 3.07 56.05 40.98
C HIS A 20 4.06 56.10 39.79
N SER A 21 4.06 57.13 38.90
CA SER A 21 3.37 58.45 38.90
C SER A 21 3.08 59.03 37.49
N GLY A 22 1.92 59.70 37.34
CA GLY A 22 1.68 60.94 36.54
C GLY A 22 1.74 60.88 34.99
N SER A 23 1.12 61.75 34.19
CA SER A 23 0.11 62.83 34.35
C SER A 23 -0.36 63.26 32.92
N ALA A 24 -1.36 64.10 32.63
CA ALA A 24 -2.28 64.93 33.44
C ALA A 24 -3.72 64.89 32.85
N GLN A 25 -4.39 66.04 32.61
CA GLN A 25 -5.78 66.15 32.12
C GLN A 25 -6.08 67.47 31.36
N CYS A 26 -7.26 67.51 30.72
CA CYS A 26 -8.11 68.68 30.38
C CYS A 26 -7.85 69.41 29.03
N GLY A 27 -8.85 69.81 28.23
CA GLY A 27 -10.30 69.57 28.27
C GLY A 27 -11.12 70.56 27.39
N ARG A 28 -12.44 70.33 27.22
CA ARG A 28 -13.49 71.26 26.66
C ARG A 28 -13.32 71.69 25.17
N GLU A 29 -14.33 72.17 24.40
CA GLU A 29 -15.80 72.32 24.58
C GLU A 29 -16.59 72.27 23.24
N ARG A 30 -17.89 72.64 23.27
CA ARG A 30 -18.88 72.78 22.15
C ARG A 30 -18.41 73.82 21.11
N GLY A 31 -18.90 73.95 19.87
CA GLY A 31 -20.19 73.65 19.24
C GLY A 31 -20.20 74.20 17.77
N PRO A 32 -21.35 74.27 17.06
CA PRO A 32 -21.40 74.29 15.58
C PRO A 32 -21.77 75.63 14.92
N LEU A 33 -21.67 75.68 13.57
CA LEU A 33 -22.15 76.63 12.53
C LEU A 33 -21.02 76.76 11.45
N GLY A 34 -21.21 77.06 10.16
CA GLY A 34 -22.41 77.19 9.32
C GLY A 34 -22.06 77.91 7.99
N LEU A 35 -22.61 77.45 6.86
CA LEU A 35 -22.84 78.15 5.56
C LEU A 35 -21.68 78.74 4.70
N GLU A 36 -21.94 78.72 3.38
CA GLU A 36 -21.48 79.60 2.28
C GLU A 36 -19.99 79.69 1.85
N ALA A 37 -19.74 79.42 0.55
CA ALA A 37 -19.29 80.43 -0.43
C ALA A 37 -19.23 79.87 -1.88
N GLN A 38 -19.45 80.74 -2.88
CA GLN A 38 -19.28 80.47 -4.32
C GLN A 38 -18.00 81.14 -4.85
N SER A 39 -17.43 80.60 -5.94
CA SER A 39 -16.60 81.30 -6.95
C SER A 39 -16.27 80.29 -8.07
N ASP A 40 -16.79 80.44 -9.29
CA ASP A 40 -16.22 81.19 -10.42
C ASP A 40 -15.06 80.47 -11.15
N MET A 41 -15.21 80.25 -12.47
CA MET A 41 -14.42 80.93 -13.53
C MET A 41 -14.90 80.53 -14.95
N GLN A 42 -14.69 81.39 -15.95
CA GLN A 42 -15.23 81.31 -17.32
C GLN A 42 -14.18 80.93 -18.41
N ALA A 43 -14.66 80.85 -19.67
CA ALA A 43 -13.97 80.75 -20.98
C ALA A 43 -13.55 79.33 -21.43
N GLY A 44 -13.59 78.96 -22.73
CA GLY A 44 -14.07 79.67 -23.94
C GLY A 44 -13.73 78.89 -25.24
N ALA A 45 -14.13 79.42 -26.40
CA ALA A 45 -13.79 79.00 -27.78
C ALA A 45 -14.54 77.81 -28.48
N GLU A 46 -15.46 78.24 -29.36
CA GLU A 46 -15.93 77.76 -30.68
C GLU A 46 -15.52 76.40 -31.31
N GLY A 47 -16.47 75.81 -32.08
CA GLY A 47 -16.17 75.11 -33.34
C GLY A 47 -17.03 73.89 -33.73
N GLY A 48 -17.92 74.01 -34.73
CA GLY A 48 -18.20 72.89 -35.67
C GLY A 48 -19.47 72.03 -35.52
N PHE A 49 -20.62 72.56 -35.93
CA PHE A 49 -21.67 71.92 -36.77
C PHE A 49 -22.03 70.41 -36.59
N PHE A 50 -23.25 70.12 -36.12
CA PHE A 50 -24.30 69.42 -36.92
C PHE A 50 -25.68 69.44 -36.21
N LEU A 51 -26.74 69.87 -36.90
CA LEU A 51 -28.15 69.70 -36.46
C LEU A 51 -28.57 68.22 -36.64
N ARG A 52 -29.57 67.64 -35.94
CA ARG A 52 -30.99 68.08 -35.90
C ARG A 52 -31.85 67.10 -35.07
N ARG A 53 -32.59 67.57 -34.04
CA ARG A 53 -34.09 67.53 -33.93
C ARG A 53 -34.57 68.09 -32.59
N ARG A 54 -35.79 68.62 -32.56
CA ARG A 54 -36.35 69.48 -31.50
C ARG A 54 -37.29 68.70 -30.56
N SER A 55 -37.09 68.88 -29.24
CA SER A 55 -38.04 68.83 -28.11
C SER A 55 -39.33 68.00 -28.18
N ARG A 56 -39.56 67.18 -27.13
CA ARG A 56 -40.91 67.03 -26.52
C ARG A 56 -40.84 66.75 -25.01
N SER A 57 -41.89 67.18 -24.33
CA SER A 57 -42.13 67.27 -22.87
C SER A 57 -41.65 66.10 -22.01
N ALA A 58 -41.34 66.42 -20.75
CA ALA A 58 -41.22 65.44 -19.67
C ALA A 58 -42.60 64.92 -19.25
N ASP A 59 -42.70 63.61 -19.06
CA ASP A 59 -43.73 62.95 -18.26
C ASP A 59 -43.05 62.02 -17.24
N THR A 60 -43.57 61.98 -16.01
CA THR A 60 -42.89 61.37 -14.87
C THR A 60 -43.11 59.85 -14.79
N VAL A 61 -42.09 59.07 -15.15
CA VAL A 61 -42.11 57.61 -14.96
C VAL A 61 -41.61 57.23 -13.57
N ARG A 62 -42.50 56.68 -12.72
CA ARG A 62 -42.15 56.16 -11.38
C ARG A 62 -41.23 54.94 -11.47
N LEU A 63 -39.95 55.11 -11.13
CA LEU A 63 -38.99 54.00 -11.06
C LEU A 63 -39.18 53.12 -9.81
N ARG A 64 -39.46 51.84 -10.05
CA ARG A 64 -39.70 50.80 -9.04
C ARG A 64 -38.38 50.36 -8.38
N LYS A 65 -38.05 50.88 -7.19
CA LYS A 65 -36.88 50.45 -6.41
C LYS A 65 -36.95 48.94 -6.08
N ARG A 66 -36.13 48.11 -6.73
CA ARG A 66 -35.74 46.78 -6.22
C ARG A 66 -34.53 46.95 -5.30
N LYS A 67 -34.62 46.45 -4.07
CA LYS A 67 -33.52 46.46 -3.11
C LYS A 67 -32.47 45.43 -3.52
N SER A 68 -31.25 45.86 -3.79
CA SER A 68 -30.07 44.99 -3.85
C SER A 68 -29.52 44.81 -2.43
N ALA A 69 -29.65 43.62 -1.86
CA ALA A 69 -29.05 43.29 -0.57
C ALA A 69 -27.60 42.81 -0.77
N LEU A 70 -26.64 43.72 -0.54
CA LEU A 70 -25.24 43.37 -0.34
C LEU A 70 -24.75 44.19 0.86
N TYR A 71 -24.02 43.55 1.77
CA TYR A 71 -23.57 44.05 3.08
C TYR A 71 -24.67 44.27 4.14
N SER A 72 -24.93 43.22 4.92
CA SER A 72 -25.25 43.35 6.36
C SER A 72 -24.07 42.79 7.16
N ALA A 73 -23.51 43.58 8.06
CA ALA A 73 -22.49 43.16 9.00
C ALA A 73 -23.10 42.44 10.23
N ALA A 74 -22.26 41.66 10.90
CA ALA A 74 -22.59 40.64 11.91
C ALA A 74 -23.38 41.09 13.16
N PRO A 75 -24.13 40.19 13.79
CA PRO A 75 -24.18 40.06 15.24
C PRO A 75 -23.00 39.19 15.73
N GLY A 76 -22.37 39.57 16.84
CA GLY A 76 -21.16 38.92 17.34
C GLY A 76 -21.40 37.51 17.89
N VAL A 77 -20.46 36.60 17.65
CA VAL A 77 -20.31 35.33 18.37
C VAL A 77 -18.89 35.25 18.90
N GLY A 78 -18.73 35.55 20.19
CA GLY A 78 -17.56 35.12 20.94
C GLY A 78 -17.64 33.61 21.17
N GLY A 79 -16.54 32.91 20.95
CA GLY A 79 -16.49 31.45 21.05
C GLY A 79 -15.40 30.89 20.15
N GLU A 80 -14.20 30.75 20.70
CA GLU A 80 -13.09 30.04 20.06
C GLU A 80 -13.51 28.58 19.81
N ARG A 81 -13.97 28.26 18.60
CA ARG A 81 -13.99 26.87 18.14
C ARG A 81 -12.59 26.50 17.72
N GLY A 82 -11.91 25.73 18.57
CA GLY A 82 -10.71 25.00 18.18
C GLY A 82 -10.98 24.08 16.97
N PRO A 83 -9.94 23.51 16.37
CA PRO A 83 -10.09 22.70 15.16
C PRO A 83 -10.98 21.49 15.42
N GLU A 84 -12.22 21.53 14.91
CA GLU A 84 -13.14 20.38 14.91
C GLU A 84 -12.47 19.26 14.11
N LEU A 85 -11.93 18.27 14.84
CA LEU A 85 -10.95 17.28 14.37
C LEU A 85 -11.47 16.37 13.24
N PHE A 86 -12.78 16.38 13.01
CA PHE A 86 -13.46 15.53 12.03
C PHE A 86 -14.56 16.31 11.29
N GLY A 87 -14.22 16.83 10.10
CA GLY A 87 -15.17 17.51 9.22
C GLY A 87 -16.14 16.56 8.50
N GLU A 88 -16.93 17.13 7.57
CA GLU A 88 -18.12 16.55 6.91
C GLU A 88 -17.96 15.16 6.24
N ASN A 89 -16.74 14.65 6.06
CA ASN A 89 -16.46 13.32 5.52
C ASN A 89 -16.11 12.25 6.58
N ILE A 90 -16.30 12.53 7.88
CA ILE A 90 -16.03 11.56 8.97
C ILE A 90 -16.70 10.19 8.72
N TYR A 91 -17.93 10.17 8.23
CA TYR A 91 -18.67 8.93 7.94
C TYR A 91 -18.00 8.09 6.84
N LEU A 92 -17.39 8.72 5.83
CA LEU A 92 -16.65 8.02 4.77
C LEU A 92 -15.33 7.44 5.31
N VAL A 93 -14.64 8.19 6.17
CA VAL A 93 -13.40 7.74 6.83
C VAL A 93 -13.69 6.56 7.75
N LEU A 94 -14.70 6.68 8.62
CA LEU A 94 -15.15 5.61 9.50
C LEU A 94 -15.63 4.38 8.71
N PHE A 95 -16.44 4.56 7.66
CA PHE A 95 -16.84 3.47 6.78
C PHE A 95 -15.64 2.76 6.14
N THR A 96 -14.66 3.53 5.66
CA THR A 96 -13.44 2.96 5.06
C THR A 96 -12.62 2.19 6.09
N ILE A 97 -12.44 2.72 7.30
CA ILE A 97 -11.75 2.03 8.40
C ILE A 97 -12.50 0.74 8.78
N THR A 98 -13.81 0.81 9.03
CA THR A 98 -14.64 -0.36 9.36
C THR A 98 -14.60 -1.42 8.26
N LEU A 99 -14.67 -1.03 6.99
CA LEU A 99 -14.58 -1.96 5.86
C LEU A 99 -13.20 -2.63 5.78
N ARG A 100 -12.11 -1.90 6.10
CA ARG A 100 -10.74 -2.47 6.14
C ARG A 100 -10.55 -3.40 7.33
N VAL A 101 -11.04 -3.04 8.52
CA VAL A 101 -11.05 -3.93 9.70
C VAL A 101 -11.84 -5.21 9.42
N LEU A 102 -13.04 -5.09 8.83
CA LEU A 102 -13.85 -6.22 8.39
C LEU A 102 -13.11 -7.10 7.36
N ASN A 103 -12.44 -6.48 6.38
CA ASN A 103 -11.64 -7.18 5.38
C ASN A 103 -10.51 -8.01 6.04
N CYS A 104 -9.81 -7.48 7.05
CA CYS A 104 -8.79 -8.25 7.78
C CYS A 104 -9.34 -9.55 8.42
N PHE A 105 -10.59 -9.55 8.89
CA PHE A 105 -11.23 -10.77 9.42
C PHE A 105 -11.79 -11.69 8.31
N LEU A 106 -12.05 -11.16 7.12
CA LEU A 106 -12.61 -11.89 5.97
C LEU A 106 -11.55 -12.44 5.00
N VAL A 107 -10.27 -12.10 5.16
CA VAL A 107 -9.16 -12.73 4.43
C VAL A 107 -8.50 -13.77 5.32
N GLN A 108 -8.92 -15.03 5.15
CA GLN A 108 -8.51 -16.22 5.90
C GLN A 108 -7.81 -17.26 5.00
N THR A 109 -7.23 -16.84 3.88
CA THR A 109 -6.55 -17.69 2.90
C THR A 109 -5.13 -17.23 2.67
N SER A 110 -4.23 -18.09 2.18
CA SER A 110 -2.92 -17.65 1.65
C SER A 110 -3.01 -17.32 0.17
N PHE A 111 -2.33 -16.26 -0.29
CA PHE A 111 -2.12 -15.96 -1.70
C PHE A 111 -0.67 -15.57 -1.89
N VAL A 112 0.03 -16.34 -2.73
CA VAL A 112 1.50 -16.36 -2.83
C VAL A 112 2.14 -16.47 -1.44
N PRO A 113 2.13 -17.66 -0.82
CA PRO A 113 2.60 -17.83 0.55
C PRO A 113 4.13 -17.61 0.72
N ASP A 114 4.88 -17.34 -0.35
CA ASP A 114 6.28 -16.90 -0.30
C ASP A 114 6.48 -15.61 0.52
N GLU A 115 5.54 -14.65 0.49
CA GLU A 115 5.74 -13.38 1.20
C GLU A 115 5.65 -13.53 2.72
N TYR A 116 5.09 -14.62 3.27
CA TYR A 116 5.24 -14.93 4.69
C TYR A 116 6.73 -15.13 5.04
N TRP A 117 7.45 -15.89 4.21
CA TRP A 117 8.89 -16.16 4.35
C TRP A 117 9.77 -14.94 4.05
N GLN A 118 9.22 -13.96 3.31
CA GLN A 118 9.90 -12.71 2.96
C GLN A 118 9.51 -11.52 3.86
N SER A 119 8.64 -11.72 4.86
CA SER A 119 8.21 -10.65 5.76
C SER A 119 7.95 -11.12 7.20
N LEU A 120 6.90 -11.92 7.42
CA LEU A 120 6.42 -12.30 8.75
C LEU A 120 7.31 -13.33 9.45
N GLU A 121 7.86 -14.30 8.72
CA GLU A 121 8.84 -15.26 9.26
C GLU A 121 10.16 -14.58 9.64
N VAL A 122 10.60 -13.60 8.84
CA VAL A 122 11.79 -12.79 9.12
C VAL A 122 11.57 -11.92 10.36
N ALA A 123 10.41 -11.26 10.44
CA ALA A 123 10.01 -10.50 11.63
C ALA A 123 9.89 -11.39 12.87
N HIS A 124 9.40 -12.63 12.73
CA HIS A 124 9.38 -13.62 13.80
C HIS A 124 10.80 -13.95 14.28
N HIS A 125 11.70 -14.30 13.36
CA HIS A 125 13.10 -14.60 13.66
C HIS A 125 13.80 -13.41 14.35
N MET A 126 13.55 -12.18 13.91
CA MET A 126 14.08 -10.95 14.51
C MET A 126 13.62 -10.72 15.96
N VAL A 127 12.38 -11.11 16.30
CA VAL A 127 11.79 -10.85 17.62
C VAL A 127 12.07 -11.97 18.61
N PHE A 128 12.03 -13.22 18.15
CA PHE A 128 12.08 -14.39 19.02
C PHE A 128 13.42 -15.15 18.99
N ASN A 129 14.36 -14.77 18.11
CA ASN A 129 15.63 -15.49 17.88
C ASN A 129 15.47 -16.96 17.46
N TYR A 130 14.30 -17.35 16.92
CA TYR A 130 14.08 -18.62 16.23
C TYR A 130 13.05 -18.45 15.11
N GLY A 131 13.15 -19.31 14.09
CA GLY A 131 12.43 -19.21 12.81
C GLY A 131 13.36 -19.60 11.66
N TYR A 132 12.94 -19.36 10.41
CA TYR A 132 13.73 -19.70 9.22
C TYR A 132 13.98 -18.50 8.30
N LEU A 133 15.24 -18.19 7.99
CA LEU A 133 15.61 -17.22 6.96
C LEU A 133 15.80 -17.94 5.61
N THR A 134 15.14 -17.46 4.56
CA THR A 134 15.32 -18.03 3.20
C THR A 134 16.68 -17.66 2.60
N TRP A 135 17.07 -18.39 1.56
CA TRP A 135 18.32 -18.16 0.83
C TRP A 135 18.46 -16.71 0.33
N GLU A 136 17.35 -16.03 0.03
CA GLU A 136 17.34 -14.62 -0.40
C GLU A 136 17.86 -13.67 0.69
N TRP A 137 17.65 -14.01 1.97
CA TRP A 137 18.17 -13.26 3.11
C TRP A 137 19.62 -13.64 3.42
N ALA A 138 19.98 -14.92 3.32
CA ALA A 138 21.38 -15.35 3.43
C ALA A 138 22.28 -14.63 2.40
N GLU A 139 21.78 -14.44 1.18
CA GLU A 139 22.49 -13.75 0.08
C GLU A 139 22.30 -12.22 0.07
N GLY A 140 21.51 -11.64 0.99
CA GLY A 140 21.28 -10.19 1.06
C GLY A 140 20.57 -9.58 -0.16
N LEU A 141 19.64 -10.32 -0.78
CA LEU A 141 18.83 -9.89 -1.93
C LEU A 141 17.63 -9.02 -1.54
N ARG A 142 17.30 -8.93 -0.25
CA ARG A 142 16.18 -8.17 0.33
C ARG A 142 16.65 -7.36 1.54
N GLY A 143 15.97 -6.26 1.88
CA GLY A 143 16.37 -5.35 2.95
C GLY A 143 15.40 -5.33 4.14
N TYR A 144 15.91 -5.07 5.34
CA TYR A 144 15.11 -5.10 6.59
C TYR A 144 14.23 -3.86 6.81
N SER A 145 14.30 -2.89 5.90
CA SER A 145 13.48 -1.67 5.92
C SER A 145 11.97 -1.94 5.81
N TYR A 146 11.57 -3.05 5.17
CA TYR A 146 10.16 -3.41 5.00
C TYR A 146 9.51 -3.98 6.28
N PRO A 147 10.06 -5.01 6.97
CA PRO A 147 9.56 -5.46 8.27
C PRO A 147 9.44 -4.37 9.34
N LEU A 148 10.42 -3.47 9.43
CA LEU A 148 10.43 -2.38 10.43
C LEU A 148 9.31 -1.36 10.23
N LEU A 149 8.76 -1.25 9.01
CA LEU A 149 7.80 -0.22 8.65
C LEU A 149 6.42 -0.48 9.28
N PHE A 150 6.04 -1.74 9.47
CA PHE A 150 4.79 -2.14 10.13
C PHE A 150 4.62 -1.56 11.54
N ALA A 151 5.72 -1.33 12.27
CA ALA A 151 5.69 -0.74 13.61
C ALA A 151 5.37 0.77 13.64
N THR A 152 5.52 1.48 12.51
CA THR A 152 5.42 2.96 12.46
C THR A 152 4.14 3.49 11.82
N ILE A 153 3.43 2.66 11.04
CA ILE A 153 2.23 3.05 10.26
C ILE A 153 1.09 3.57 11.13
N TYR A 154 0.91 3.07 12.36
CA TYR A 154 -0.19 3.47 13.24
C TYR A 154 -0.17 4.94 13.69
N ARG A 155 1.00 5.63 13.63
CA ARG A 155 1.13 7.00 14.15
C ARG A 155 1.04 8.09 13.07
N VAL A 156 1.06 7.71 11.79
CA VAL A 156 1.03 8.67 10.65
C VAL A 156 -0.39 8.86 10.10
N LEU A 157 -1.27 7.87 10.24
CA LEU A 157 -2.66 7.92 9.78
C LEU A 157 -3.55 8.97 10.47
N GLN A 158 -3.07 9.62 11.54
CA GLN A 158 -3.80 10.63 12.31
C GLN A 158 -3.65 12.07 11.77
N LEU A 159 -2.73 12.33 10.82
CA LEU A 159 -2.25 13.70 10.54
C LEU A 159 -2.59 14.28 9.16
N LEU A 160 -3.30 13.56 8.28
CA LEU A 160 -3.52 14.00 6.89
C LEU A 160 -4.99 13.83 6.45
N ALA A 161 -5.76 14.92 6.54
CA ALA A 161 -7.14 15.01 6.05
C ALA A 161 -7.29 16.15 5.01
N LYS A 162 -8.36 16.05 4.18
CA LYS A 162 -8.75 16.88 3.00
C LYS A 162 -8.22 16.37 1.64
N ASP A 163 -9.00 16.30 0.55
CA ASP A 163 -10.38 16.72 0.23
C ASP A 163 -11.15 15.68 -0.66
N ASP A 164 -12.40 15.98 -1.06
CA ASP A 164 -13.41 15.07 -1.65
C ASP A 164 -13.01 14.27 -2.92
N VAL A 165 -13.15 12.94 -2.81
CA VAL A 165 -12.73 11.91 -3.79
C VAL A 165 -13.73 10.71 -3.81
N GLN A 166 -14.96 10.86 -3.29
CA GLN A 166 -15.90 9.75 -2.97
C GLN A 166 -16.06 8.64 -4.04
N LEU A 167 -16.16 8.99 -5.33
CA LEU A 167 -16.36 7.99 -6.40
C LEU A 167 -15.10 7.18 -6.75
N LEU A 168 -13.90 7.74 -6.54
CA LEU A 168 -12.64 7.02 -6.73
C LEU A 168 -12.37 6.07 -5.56
N TYR A 169 -12.68 6.49 -4.33
CA TYR A 169 -12.66 5.59 -3.17
C TYR A 169 -13.60 4.41 -3.39
N LEU A 170 -14.80 4.65 -3.91
CA LEU A 170 -15.72 3.56 -4.27
C LEU A 170 -15.07 2.58 -5.25
N CYS A 171 -14.51 3.02 -6.38
CA CYS A 171 -13.80 2.14 -7.32
C CYS A 171 -12.66 1.34 -6.66
N GLN A 172 -11.84 1.98 -5.82
CA GLN A 172 -10.71 1.33 -5.15
C GLN A 172 -11.17 0.33 -4.06
N LEU A 173 -12.26 0.63 -3.34
CA LEU A 173 -12.84 -0.26 -2.32
C LEU A 173 -13.63 -1.42 -2.96
N CYS A 174 -14.25 -1.19 -4.13
CA CYS A 174 -14.99 -2.19 -4.88
C CYS A 174 -14.11 -3.10 -5.75
N SER A 175 -12.81 -2.81 -5.92
CA SER A 175 -11.92 -3.68 -6.70
C SER A 175 -11.66 -4.99 -5.95
N TRP A 176 -12.05 -6.13 -6.53
CA TRP A 176 -11.85 -7.45 -5.92
C TRP A 176 -10.36 -7.74 -5.65
N PHE A 177 -9.48 -7.35 -6.58
CA PHE A 177 -8.04 -7.56 -6.45
C PHE A 177 -7.42 -6.63 -5.39
N THR A 178 -7.90 -5.38 -5.28
CA THR A 178 -7.54 -4.51 -4.14
C THR A 178 -8.00 -5.15 -2.83
N TRP A 179 -9.24 -5.61 -2.72
CA TRP A 179 -9.75 -6.27 -1.52
C TRP A 179 -8.88 -7.46 -1.11
N TYR A 180 -8.51 -8.29 -2.08
CA TYR A 180 -7.77 -9.53 -1.90
C TYR A 180 -6.28 -9.32 -1.54
N CYS A 181 -5.65 -8.25 -2.05
CA CYS A 181 -4.22 -7.99 -1.84
C CYS A 181 -3.93 -7.00 -0.71
N CYS A 182 -4.82 -6.04 -0.41
CA CYS A 182 -4.49 -4.91 0.46
C CYS A 182 -4.31 -5.25 1.95
N THR A 183 -4.90 -6.35 2.42
CA THR A 183 -4.80 -6.83 3.82
C THR A 183 -3.67 -7.85 4.01
N ARG A 184 -3.00 -8.24 2.92
CA ARG A 184 -1.84 -9.15 2.94
C ARG A 184 -0.55 -8.36 3.08
N THR A 185 0.45 -8.97 3.73
CA THR A 185 1.82 -8.42 3.90
C THR A 185 2.66 -8.53 2.62
N LEU A 186 2.08 -8.13 1.48
CA LEU A 186 2.75 -8.09 0.18
C LEU A 186 3.57 -6.81 0.06
N THR A 187 4.83 -6.91 -0.35
CA THR A 187 5.68 -5.75 -0.67
C THR A 187 5.04 -4.86 -1.76
N ASN A 188 4.35 -5.44 -2.75
CA ASN A 188 3.57 -4.70 -3.75
C ASN A 188 2.43 -3.86 -3.15
N THR A 189 1.84 -4.27 -2.01
CA THR A 189 0.80 -3.48 -1.34
C THR A 189 1.38 -2.19 -0.77
N MET A 190 2.59 -2.25 -0.19
CA MET A 190 3.27 -1.06 0.32
C MET A 190 3.76 -0.13 -0.81
N GLU A 191 4.31 -0.69 -1.88
CA GLU A 191 4.65 0.03 -3.13
C GLU A 191 3.42 0.78 -3.69
N THR A 192 2.25 0.15 -3.66
CA THR A 192 0.97 0.75 -4.08
C THR A 192 0.50 1.86 -3.14
N VAL A 193 0.57 1.65 -1.82
CA VAL A 193 0.19 2.65 -0.80
C VAL A 193 1.09 3.89 -0.88
N LEU A 194 2.41 3.71 -0.98
CA LEU A 194 3.35 4.82 -1.13
C LEU A 194 3.16 5.55 -2.47
N THR A 195 2.84 4.82 -3.54
CA THR A 195 2.50 5.43 -4.83
C THR A 195 1.24 6.31 -4.73
N ILE A 196 0.20 5.87 -4.02
CA ILE A 196 -1.01 6.69 -3.77
C ILE A 196 -0.66 7.97 -2.99
N PHE A 197 0.12 7.86 -1.91
CA PHE A 197 0.54 9.04 -1.13
C PHE A 197 1.47 9.98 -1.91
N ALA A 198 2.37 9.44 -2.73
CA ALA A 198 3.23 10.26 -3.59
C ALA A 198 2.41 10.99 -4.67
N LEU A 199 1.41 10.33 -5.28
CA LEU A 199 0.51 10.97 -6.25
C LEU A 199 -0.31 12.12 -5.65
N PHE A 200 -0.64 12.08 -4.36
CA PHE A 200 -1.34 13.18 -3.66
C PHE A 200 -0.49 14.47 -3.58
N TYR A 201 0.83 14.34 -3.47
CA TYR A 201 1.78 15.47 -3.43
C TYR A 201 2.42 15.80 -4.79
N TYR A 202 2.23 14.93 -5.79
CA TYR A 202 2.81 15.08 -7.12
C TYR A 202 2.27 16.34 -7.84
N PRO A 203 3.13 17.10 -8.54
CA PRO A 203 2.80 18.36 -9.21
C PRO A 203 1.89 18.22 -10.45
N MET A 204 0.63 17.81 -10.27
CA MET A 204 -0.38 17.90 -11.33
C MET A 204 -0.84 19.35 -11.56
N GLU A 205 -1.09 19.68 -12.84
CA GLU A 205 -1.69 20.95 -13.27
C GLU A 205 -3.03 21.21 -12.57
N GLY A 206 -3.07 22.26 -11.75
CA GLY A 206 -4.23 22.67 -10.95
C GLY A 206 -4.32 22.05 -9.55
N SER A 207 -3.31 21.30 -9.09
CA SER A 207 -3.25 20.82 -7.71
C SER A 207 -2.85 21.93 -6.72
N LYS A 208 -3.51 21.99 -5.56
CA LYS A 208 -3.17 22.89 -4.44
C LYS A 208 -2.11 22.30 -3.50
N THR A 209 -1.88 20.99 -3.54
CA THR A 209 -1.05 20.23 -2.57
C THR A 209 0.35 19.90 -3.09
N ARG A 210 0.87 20.66 -4.06
CA ARG A 210 2.19 20.42 -4.67
C ARG A 210 3.31 20.49 -3.62
N SER A 211 4.09 19.41 -3.49
CA SER A 211 5.33 19.44 -2.72
C SER A 211 6.37 18.47 -3.31
N SER A 212 7.38 19.03 -3.97
CA SER A 212 8.44 18.26 -4.63
C SER A 212 9.16 17.32 -3.65
N CYS A 213 9.60 17.85 -2.51
CA CYS A 213 10.29 17.06 -1.48
C CYS A 213 9.42 15.91 -0.94
N LYS A 214 8.15 16.17 -0.58
CA LYS A 214 7.28 15.12 0.00
C LYS A 214 7.03 13.95 -0.95
N TYR A 215 6.70 14.23 -2.22
CA TYR A 215 6.46 13.13 -3.17
C TYR A 215 7.77 12.38 -3.47
N LEU A 216 8.90 13.08 -3.63
CA LEU A 216 10.19 12.44 -3.88
C LEU A 216 10.62 11.52 -2.73
N THR A 217 10.45 11.94 -1.47
CA THR A 217 10.77 11.09 -0.30
C THR A 217 9.90 9.83 -0.26
N LEU A 218 8.61 9.93 -0.63
CA LEU A 218 7.72 8.77 -0.70
C LEU A 218 8.08 7.83 -1.86
N VAL A 219 8.50 8.36 -3.02
CA VAL A 219 8.99 7.57 -4.16
C VAL A 219 10.33 6.89 -3.84
N ALA A 220 11.25 7.60 -3.20
CA ALA A 220 12.52 7.06 -2.77
C ALA A 220 12.33 5.95 -1.72
N LEU A 221 11.44 6.14 -0.74
CA LEU A 221 11.06 5.11 0.21
C LEU A 221 10.44 3.88 -0.49
N ALA A 222 9.57 4.08 -1.48
CA ALA A 222 9.01 2.98 -2.27
C ALA A 222 10.10 2.20 -3.02
N PHE A 223 11.08 2.90 -3.61
CA PHE A 223 12.22 2.30 -4.29
C PHE A 223 13.16 1.51 -3.35
N ILE A 224 13.41 2.03 -2.14
CA ILE A 224 14.21 1.32 -1.12
C ILE A 224 13.56 0.01 -0.70
N ILE A 225 12.23 0.04 -0.45
CA ILE A 225 11.44 -1.16 -0.10
C ILE A 225 11.37 -2.14 -1.27
N ARG A 226 11.18 -1.63 -2.49
CA ARG A 226 11.06 -2.44 -3.69
C ARG A 226 11.59 -1.68 -4.93
N PRO A 227 12.74 -2.08 -5.50
CA PRO A 227 13.36 -1.37 -6.62
C PRO A 227 12.46 -1.20 -7.85
N THR A 228 11.48 -2.10 -8.03
CA THR A 228 10.50 -2.03 -9.13
C THR A 228 9.65 -0.76 -9.13
N ALA A 229 9.52 -0.07 -7.98
CA ALA A 229 8.75 1.15 -7.85
C ALA A 229 9.25 2.27 -8.79
N VAL A 230 10.52 2.21 -9.24
CA VAL A 230 11.07 3.15 -10.22
C VAL A 230 10.33 3.10 -11.57
N ILE A 231 9.80 1.94 -11.97
CA ILE A 231 9.18 1.72 -13.29
C ILE A 231 7.98 2.65 -13.52
N PRO A 232 6.91 2.63 -12.70
CA PRO A 232 5.78 3.56 -12.87
C PRO A 232 6.14 5.02 -12.60
N TRP A 233 7.20 5.29 -11.82
CA TRP A 233 7.60 6.65 -11.46
C TRP A 233 8.50 7.34 -12.49
N ILE A 234 9.24 6.62 -13.33
CA ILE A 234 10.09 7.20 -14.40
C ILE A 234 9.34 8.22 -15.27
N PRO A 235 8.17 7.92 -15.88
CA PRO A 235 7.48 8.90 -16.73
C PRO A 235 7.00 10.15 -15.98
N LEU A 236 6.69 10.02 -14.68
CA LEU A 236 6.23 11.12 -13.83
C LEU A 236 7.40 12.01 -13.38
N VAL A 237 8.50 11.41 -12.94
CA VAL A 237 9.72 12.12 -12.54
C VAL A 237 10.31 12.85 -13.74
N LEU A 238 10.38 12.21 -14.91
CA LEU A 238 10.81 12.86 -16.16
C LEU A 238 9.87 14.00 -16.57
N ARG A 239 8.54 13.84 -16.49
CA ARG A 239 7.60 14.94 -16.76
C ARG A 239 7.88 16.14 -15.84
N HIS A 240 8.03 15.91 -14.54
CA HIS A 240 8.30 17.00 -13.59
C HIS A 240 9.63 17.69 -13.90
N PHE A 241 10.69 16.93 -14.20
CA PHE A 241 11.99 17.48 -14.59
C PHE A 241 11.92 18.33 -15.88
N TRP A 242 11.12 17.91 -16.87
CA TRP A 242 10.92 18.68 -18.11
C TRP A 242 10.07 19.93 -17.93
N GLN A 243 9.10 19.91 -17.01
CA GLN A 243 8.23 21.05 -16.71
C GLN A 243 8.90 22.11 -15.82
N GLU A 244 9.91 21.73 -15.02
CA GLU A 244 10.56 22.64 -14.09
C GLU A 244 11.59 23.53 -14.80
N GLN A 245 11.52 24.84 -14.55
CA GLN A 245 12.41 25.82 -15.18
C GLN A 245 13.80 25.77 -14.53
N LYS A 246 13.85 25.62 -13.20
CA LYS A 246 15.09 25.53 -12.42
C LYS A 246 15.55 24.08 -12.25
N LYS A 247 15.92 23.45 -13.37
CA LYS A 247 16.32 22.03 -13.43
C LYS A 247 17.48 21.69 -12.50
N VAL A 248 18.49 22.57 -12.44
CA VAL A 248 19.68 22.39 -11.59
C VAL A 248 19.30 22.40 -10.11
N ASP A 249 18.49 23.37 -9.67
CA ASP A 249 18.02 23.47 -8.28
C ASP A 249 17.18 22.23 -7.89
N LEU A 250 16.31 21.74 -8.78
CA LEU A 250 15.51 20.54 -8.52
C LEU A 250 16.40 19.31 -8.31
N VAL A 251 17.46 19.15 -9.10
CA VAL A 251 18.39 18.02 -8.96
C VAL A 251 19.25 18.15 -7.71
N LEU A 252 19.88 19.32 -7.50
CA LEU A 252 20.81 19.55 -6.38
C LEU A 252 20.13 19.60 -5.01
N TYR A 253 18.95 20.21 -4.89
CA TYR A 253 18.27 20.42 -3.60
C TYR A 253 17.13 19.43 -3.33
N SER A 254 16.65 18.68 -4.33
CA SER A 254 15.59 17.67 -4.11
C SER A 254 16.02 16.25 -4.48
N TYR A 255 16.51 15.99 -5.69
CA TYR A 255 16.77 14.60 -6.12
C TYR A 255 17.97 13.99 -5.38
N ILE A 256 19.11 14.68 -5.39
CA ILE A 256 20.35 14.19 -4.76
C ILE A 256 20.21 14.07 -3.24
N PRO A 257 19.70 15.06 -2.48
CA PRO A 257 19.64 14.96 -1.02
C PRO A 257 18.65 13.89 -0.55
N VAL A 258 17.47 13.79 -1.18
CA VAL A 258 16.50 12.73 -0.84
C VAL A 258 17.10 11.35 -1.14
N GLY A 259 17.70 11.17 -2.33
CA GLY A 259 18.33 9.90 -2.71
C GLY A 259 19.42 9.48 -1.72
N LEU A 260 20.38 10.38 -1.43
CA LEU A 260 21.48 10.12 -0.50
C LEU A 260 20.99 9.80 0.91
N VAL A 261 20.01 10.55 1.44
CA VAL A 261 19.46 10.29 2.79
C VAL A 261 18.75 8.94 2.83
N THR A 262 17.90 8.61 1.85
CA THR A 262 17.18 7.33 1.85
C THR A 262 18.09 6.12 1.63
N LEU A 263 19.08 6.22 0.74
CA LEU A 263 20.06 5.15 0.50
C LEU A 263 20.99 4.98 1.70
N GLY A 264 21.45 6.08 2.31
CA GLY A 264 22.26 6.05 3.52
C GLY A 264 21.54 5.38 4.69
N ILE A 265 20.25 5.69 4.89
CA ILE A 265 19.41 5.03 5.91
C ILE A 265 19.26 3.52 5.59
N SER A 266 19.00 3.13 4.34
CA SER A 266 18.93 1.70 3.96
C SER A 266 20.26 1.01 4.26
N LEU A 267 21.38 1.56 3.78
CA LEU A 267 22.72 0.98 3.99
C LEU A 267 23.06 0.81 5.47
N ILE A 268 22.67 1.74 6.35
CA ILE A 268 22.87 1.61 7.80
C ILE A 268 22.00 0.48 8.37
N ILE A 269 20.71 0.42 8.00
CA ILE A 269 19.79 -0.65 8.41
C ILE A 269 20.34 -2.02 7.96
N ASP A 270 20.64 -2.15 6.68
CA ASP A 270 21.13 -3.38 6.07
C ASP A 270 22.48 -3.79 6.69
N ARG A 271 23.39 -2.83 6.99
CA ARG A 271 24.66 -3.09 7.70
C ARG A 271 24.48 -3.57 9.14
N VAL A 272 23.45 -3.12 9.85
CA VAL A 272 23.16 -3.55 11.23
C VAL A 272 22.70 -5.01 11.26
N PHE A 273 21.87 -5.43 10.29
CA PHE A 273 21.31 -6.78 10.28
C PHE A 273 22.16 -7.82 9.54
N PHE A 274 22.80 -7.46 8.42
CA PHE A 274 23.64 -8.39 7.66
C PHE A 274 25.07 -8.53 8.21
N GLY A 275 25.51 -7.66 9.11
CA GLY A 275 26.90 -7.64 9.59
C GLY A 275 27.93 -7.11 8.58
N GLU A 276 27.54 -6.88 7.32
CA GLU A 276 28.36 -6.39 6.22
C GLU A 276 27.68 -5.25 5.44
N TRP A 277 28.44 -4.47 4.69
CA TRP A 277 27.90 -3.37 3.87
C TRP A 277 27.33 -3.90 2.56
N ILE A 278 26.02 -4.18 2.54
CA ILE A 278 25.31 -4.70 1.36
C ILE A 278 24.37 -3.65 0.80
N LEU A 279 24.56 -3.28 -0.48
CA LEU A 279 23.59 -2.44 -1.21
C LEU A 279 22.55 -3.34 -1.92
N VAL A 280 21.49 -3.65 -1.18
CA VAL A 280 20.39 -4.57 -1.58
C VAL A 280 19.87 -4.27 -2.98
N GLN A 281 19.67 -2.99 -3.33
CA GLN A 281 19.07 -2.59 -4.60
C GLN A 281 19.96 -2.93 -5.82
N LEU A 282 21.29 -2.96 -5.65
CA LEU A 282 22.21 -3.44 -6.71
C LEU A 282 22.23 -4.97 -6.80
N LYS A 283 22.23 -5.69 -5.66
CA LYS A 283 22.11 -7.16 -5.66
C LYS A 283 20.81 -7.60 -6.34
N PHE A 284 19.70 -6.95 -6.02
CA PHE A 284 18.40 -7.18 -6.66
C PHE A 284 18.46 -6.99 -8.19
N LEU A 285 19.06 -5.88 -8.66
CA LEU A 285 19.21 -5.60 -10.09
C LEU A 285 20.05 -6.67 -10.80
N LYS A 286 21.20 -7.04 -10.21
CA LYS A 286 22.08 -8.09 -10.75
C LYS A 286 21.33 -9.41 -10.90
N PHE A 287 20.67 -9.86 -9.83
CA PHE A 287 20.02 -11.16 -9.79
C PHE A 287 18.77 -11.25 -10.68
N ASN A 288 17.85 -10.29 -10.56
CA ASN A 288 16.53 -10.37 -11.19
C ASN A 288 16.52 -9.86 -12.64
N VAL A 289 17.40 -8.92 -13.00
CA VAL A 289 17.39 -8.27 -14.32
C VAL A 289 18.59 -8.67 -15.17
N LEU A 290 19.80 -8.72 -14.61
CA LEU A 290 21.01 -9.06 -15.39
C LEU A 290 21.20 -10.58 -15.54
N GLN A 291 20.99 -11.36 -14.48
CA GLN A 291 21.10 -12.83 -14.50
C GLN A 291 19.78 -13.52 -14.87
N ASN A 292 18.64 -12.81 -14.88
CA ASN A 292 17.30 -13.30 -15.24
C ASN A 292 16.89 -14.61 -14.53
N LEU A 293 17.41 -14.86 -13.31
CA LEU A 293 17.18 -16.11 -12.55
C LEU A 293 15.72 -16.32 -12.13
N GLY A 294 14.87 -15.30 -12.26
CA GLY A 294 13.42 -15.43 -12.09
C GLY A 294 12.77 -16.43 -13.05
N THR A 295 13.40 -16.76 -14.19
CA THR A 295 12.94 -17.84 -15.09
C THR A 295 12.82 -19.21 -14.42
N PHE A 296 13.60 -19.46 -13.36
CA PHE A 296 13.54 -20.66 -12.53
C PHE A 296 12.14 -20.87 -11.92
N TYR A 297 11.46 -19.78 -11.54
CA TYR A 297 10.10 -19.80 -11.00
C TYR A 297 9.00 -19.81 -12.09
N GLY A 298 9.35 -20.21 -13.32
CA GLY A 298 8.47 -20.26 -14.47
C GLY A 298 8.49 -18.98 -15.31
N SER A 299 8.02 -19.09 -16.55
CA SER A 299 8.00 -17.97 -17.50
C SER A 299 6.68 -17.88 -18.28
N HIS A 300 6.37 -16.68 -18.75
CA HIS A 300 5.17 -16.39 -19.51
C HIS A 300 5.46 -15.55 -20.76
N PRO A 301 4.70 -15.73 -21.87
CA PRO A 301 4.87 -14.93 -23.09
C PRO A 301 4.86 -13.42 -22.84
N TRP A 302 5.51 -12.65 -23.71
CA TRP A 302 5.62 -11.18 -23.57
C TRP A 302 4.24 -10.50 -23.47
N HIS A 303 3.26 -10.97 -24.25
CA HIS A 303 1.90 -10.40 -24.28
C HIS A 303 1.06 -10.74 -23.03
N TRP A 304 1.54 -11.59 -22.12
CA TRP A 304 0.74 -12.11 -21.00
C TRP A 304 0.11 -11.01 -20.13
N TYR A 305 0.84 -9.92 -19.85
CA TYR A 305 0.28 -8.79 -19.10
C TYR A 305 -0.82 -8.03 -19.84
N LEU A 306 -0.80 -8.00 -21.18
CA LEU A 306 -1.84 -7.40 -22.00
C LEU A 306 -3.07 -8.30 -22.12
N THR A 307 -2.87 -9.62 -22.29
CA THR A 307 -3.94 -10.58 -22.56
C THR A 307 -4.58 -11.17 -21.31
N GLN A 308 -3.85 -11.27 -20.19
CA GLN A 308 -4.31 -11.89 -18.95
C GLN A 308 -4.09 -10.98 -17.73
N GLY A 309 -2.88 -10.47 -17.53
CA GLY A 309 -2.50 -9.71 -16.32
C GLY A 309 -3.42 -8.51 -16.02
N LEU A 310 -3.42 -7.50 -16.90
CA LEU A 310 -4.23 -6.29 -16.74
C LEU A 310 -5.75 -6.57 -16.80
N PRO A 311 -6.27 -7.41 -17.72
CA PRO A 311 -7.69 -7.79 -17.73
C PRO A 311 -8.18 -8.45 -16.43
N VAL A 312 -7.41 -9.38 -15.84
CA VAL A 312 -7.81 -10.08 -14.59
C VAL A 312 -7.83 -9.13 -13.40
N ILE A 313 -6.81 -8.28 -13.27
CA ILE A 313 -6.68 -7.32 -12.15
C ILE A 313 -7.76 -6.24 -12.19
N LEU A 314 -8.12 -5.75 -13.37
CA LEU A 314 -9.24 -4.83 -13.53
C LEU A 314 -10.59 -5.55 -13.41
N GLY A 315 -10.69 -6.79 -13.88
CA GLY A 315 -11.93 -7.57 -13.88
C GLY A 315 -13.07 -6.79 -14.53
N THR A 316 -14.22 -6.70 -13.83
CA THR A 316 -15.38 -5.93 -14.32
C THR A 316 -15.17 -4.41 -14.37
N HIS A 317 -14.05 -3.87 -13.85
CA HIS A 317 -13.68 -2.47 -14.05
C HIS A 317 -13.07 -2.20 -15.44
N LEU A 318 -12.66 -3.23 -16.20
CA LEU A 318 -11.98 -3.08 -17.50
C LEU A 318 -12.79 -2.26 -18.53
N PRO A 319 -14.11 -2.46 -18.74
CA PRO A 319 -14.88 -1.62 -19.67
C PRO A 319 -14.95 -0.16 -19.21
N PHE A 320 -15.02 0.08 -17.90
CA PHE A 320 -15.03 1.42 -17.34
C PHE A 320 -13.68 2.11 -17.46
N PHE A 321 -12.56 1.37 -17.34
CA PHE A 321 -11.22 1.85 -17.62
C PHE A 321 -11.08 2.28 -19.08
N ILE A 322 -11.48 1.43 -20.04
CA ILE A 322 -11.42 1.73 -21.49
C ILE A 322 -12.25 2.98 -21.82
N HIS A 323 -13.51 3.03 -21.40
CA HIS A 323 -14.36 4.21 -21.59
C HIS A 323 -13.77 5.47 -20.93
N GLY A 324 -13.20 5.32 -19.73
CA GLY A 324 -12.51 6.40 -19.02
C GLY A 324 -11.29 6.93 -19.77
N CYS A 325 -10.49 6.07 -20.39
CA CYS A 325 -9.32 6.47 -21.19
C CYS A 325 -9.68 7.30 -22.42
N ILE A 326 -10.81 6.99 -23.07
CA ILE A 326 -11.33 7.76 -24.22
C ILE A 326 -11.81 9.15 -23.77
N GLN A 327 -12.48 9.20 -22.61
CA GLN A 327 -13.20 10.39 -22.13
C GLN A 327 -12.36 11.35 -21.29
N ALA A 328 -11.27 10.87 -20.66
CA ALA A 328 -10.50 11.66 -19.71
C ALA A 328 -9.83 12.90 -20.34
N PRO A 329 -9.89 14.08 -19.69
CA PRO A 329 -9.22 15.30 -20.16
C PRO A 329 -7.72 15.11 -20.40
N LYS A 330 -7.19 15.79 -21.42
CA LYS A 330 -5.78 15.65 -21.88
C LYS A 330 -4.74 15.68 -20.74
N ARG A 331 -4.97 16.46 -19.68
CA ARG A 331 -4.08 16.54 -18.49
C ARG A 331 -3.79 15.19 -17.82
N TYR A 332 -4.74 14.25 -17.86
CA TYR A 332 -4.62 12.92 -17.25
C TYR A 332 -3.93 11.89 -18.16
N ARG A 333 -3.64 12.22 -19.42
CA ARG A 333 -2.97 11.28 -20.35
C ARG A 333 -1.62 10.78 -19.85
N ILE A 334 -0.93 11.53 -18.99
CA ILE A 334 0.31 11.03 -18.35
C ILE A 334 0.08 9.76 -17.52
N LEU A 335 -1.09 9.64 -16.87
CA LEU A 335 -1.41 8.47 -16.04
C LEU A 335 -1.65 7.25 -16.94
N LEU A 336 -2.22 7.45 -18.13
CA LEU A 336 -2.33 6.39 -19.15
C LEU A 336 -0.95 6.02 -19.72
N VAL A 337 -0.07 7.00 -19.94
CA VAL A 337 1.33 6.73 -20.34
C VAL A 337 2.04 5.90 -19.27
N VAL A 338 1.86 6.20 -17.97
CA VAL A 338 2.41 5.38 -16.87
C VAL A 338 1.85 3.94 -16.90
N VAL A 339 0.54 3.76 -17.10
CA VAL A 339 -0.08 2.43 -17.23
C VAL A 339 0.55 1.64 -18.38
N VAL A 340 0.59 2.23 -19.58
CA VAL A 340 1.12 1.58 -20.79
C VAL A 340 2.62 1.31 -20.65
N TRP A 341 3.40 2.28 -20.20
CA TRP A 341 4.83 2.15 -19.93
C TRP A 341 5.12 0.99 -18.96
N THR A 342 4.43 0.95 -17.83
CA THR A 342 4.66 -0.07 -16.79
C THR A 342 4.32 -1.46 -17.32
N VAL A 343 3.20 -1.61 -18.03
CA VAL A 343 2.82 -2.89 -18.66
C VAL A 343 3.84 -3.32 -19.71
N LEU A 344 4.34 -2.40 -20.55
CA LEU A 344 5.35 -2.72 -21.57
C LEU A 344 6.70 -3.14 -20.95
N VAL A 345 7.16 -2.43 -19.91
CA VAL A 345 8.42 -2.77 -19.21
C VAL A 345 8.31 -4.12 -18.51
N TYR A 346 7.20 -4.41 -17.81
CA TYR A 346 7.00 -5.73 -17.21
C TYR A 346 6.77 -6.85 -18.24
N SER A 347 6.30 -6.52 -19.45
CA SER A 347 6.14 -7.49 -20.54
C SER A 347 7.47 -8.05 -21.08
N THR A 348 8.59 -7.33 -20.95
CA THR A 348 9.91 -7.81 -21.40
C THR A 348 10.54 -8.82 -20.45
N LEU A 349 10.16 -8.83 -19.16
CA LEU A 349 10.68 -9.78 -18.17
C LEU A 349 10.11 -11.18 -18.39
N SER A 350 10.95 -12.22 -18.34
CA SER A 350 10.50 -13.60 -18.60
C SER A 350 9.51 -14.12 -17.56
N HIS A 351 9.82 -13.92 -16.29
CA HIS A 351 8.96 -14.24 -15.15
C HIS A 351 7.90 -13.15 -14.94
N LYS A 352 6.64 -13.54 -14.70
CA LYS A 352 5.51 -12.62 -14.62
C LYS A 352 4.51 -13.09 -13.57
N GLU A 353 4.06 -12.15 -12.74
CA GLU A 353 3.00 -12.37 -11.75
C GLU A 353 1.96 -11.25 -11.78
N PHE A 354 0.71 -11.55 -11.39
CA PHE A 354 -0.34 -10.54 -11.24
C PHE A 354 0.03 -9.44 -10.22
N ARG A 355 0.67 -9.79 -9.10
CA ARG A 355 1.01 -8.82 -8.04
C ARG A 355 1.97 -7.72 -8.51
N PHE A 356 2.85 -7.98 -9.49
CA PHE A 356 3.88 -7.02 -9.92
C PHE A 356 3.31 -5.73 -10.56
N ILE A 357 2.17 -5.82 -11.23
CA ILE A 357 1.49 -4.65 -11.82
C ILE A 357 0.37 -4.09 -10.93
N TYR A 358 0.24 -4.57 -9.68
CA TYR A 358 -0.70 -3.99 -8.70
C TYR A 358 -0.51 -2.48 -8.47
N PRO A 359 0.71 -1.90 -8.44
CA PRO A 359 0.91 -0.45 -8.33
C PRO A 359 0.35 0.37 -9.50
N VAL A 360 0.00 -0.28 -10.62
CA VAL A 360 -0.66 0.36 -11.77
C VAL A 360 -2.16 0.60 -11.50
N LEU A 361 -2.77 -0.19 -10.60
CA LEU A 361 -4.21 -0.19 -10.37
C LEU A 361 -4.80 1.18 -9.93
N PRO A 362 -4.17 1.98 -9.05
CA PRO A 362 -4.68 3.31 -8.70
C PRO A 362 -4.78 4.25 -9.90
N PHE A 363 -3.83 4.17 -10.84
CA PHE A 363 -3.85 4.95 -12.07
C PHE A 363 -5.07 4.57 -12.94
N CYS A 364 -5.33 3.26 -13.08
CA CYS A 364 -6.50 2.76 -13.80
C CYS A 364 -7.82 3.22 -13.15
N MET A 365 -7.90 3.20 -11.81
CA MET A 365 -9.11 3.58 -11.08
C MET A 365 -9.48 5.06 -11.23
N VAL A 366 -8.51 5.94 -11.51
CA VAL A 366 -8.79 7.36 -11.90
C VAL A 366 -9.63 7.42 -13.18
N PHE A 367 -9.33 6.60 -14.18
CA PHE A 367 -10.11 6.53 -15.42
C PHE A 367 -11.48 5.88 -15.19
N CYS A 368 -11.57 4.80 -14.38
CA CYS A 368 -12.84 4.20 -13.98
C CYS A 368 -13.76 5.21 -13.26
N GLY A 369 -13.23 5.99 -12.32
CA GLY A 369 -13.96 7.04 -11.62
C GLY A 369 -14.45 8.15 -12.56
N TYR A 370 -13.66 8.52 -13.57
CA TYR A 370 -14.07 9.49 -14.59
C TYR A 370 -15.20 8.95 -15.48
N SER A 371 -15.11 7.68 -15.88
CA SER A 371 -16.15 6.96 -16.63
C SER A 371 -17.48 6.93 -15.86
N LEU A 372 -17.46 6.49 -14.60
CA LEU A 372 -18.66 6.47 -13.73
C LEU A 372 -19.23 7.86 -13.44
N LYS A 373 -18.43 8.92 -13.51
CA LYS A 373 -18.91 10.30 -13.36
C LYS A 373 -19.71 10.78 -14.57
N GLN A 374 -19.36 10.32 -15.77
CA GLN A 374 -20.07 10.71 -17.01
C GLN A 374 -21.35 9.92 -17.27
N LEU A 375 -21.43 8.66 -16.79
CA LEU A 375 -22.68 7.92 -16.82
C LEU A 375 -23.74 8.66 -16.00
N LYS A 376 -24.81 9.14 -16.66
CA LYS A 376 -25.93 9.81 -16.00
C LYS A 376 -26.97 8.78 -15.53
N THR A 377 -27.72 8.21 -16.48
CA THR A 377 -28.84 7.28 -16.21
C THR A 377 -28.36 5.97 -15.59
N TRP A 378 -27.32 5.35 -16.15
CA TRP A 378 -26.85 4.02 -15.77
C TRP A 378 -25.93 3.99 -14.54
N LYS A 379 -25.66 5.14 -13.91
CA LYS A 379 -24.66 5.26 -12.83
C LYS A 379 -24.92 4.33 -11.65
N LYS A 380 -26.17 4.28 -11.16
CA LYS A 380 -26.55 3.44 -10.02
C LYS A 380 -26.40 1.96 -10.37
N SER A 381 -26.95 1.53 -11.50
CA SER A 381 -26.85 0.15 -11.97
C SER A 381 -25.40 -0.29 -12.20
N ALA A 382 -24.56 0.57 -12.77
CA ALA A 382 -23.13 0.32 -12.95
C ALA A 382 -22.38 0.15 -11.62
N ILE A 383 -22.66 1.01 -10.63
CA ILE A 383 -22.09 0.90 -9.28
C ILE A 383 -22.54 -0.39 -8.59
N THR A 384 -23.83 -0.72 -8.62
CA THR A 384 -24.36 -1.97 -8.05
C THR A 384 -23.77 -3.20 -8.73
N PHE A 385 -23.64 -3.18 -10.06
CA PHE A 385 -22.99 -4.25 -10.81
C PHE A 385 -21.51 -4.41 -10.43
N LEU A 386 -20.75 -3.33 -10.33
CA LEU A 386 -19.35 -3.37 -9.90
C LEU A 386 -19.22 -3.92 -8.47
N LEU A 387 -20.05 -3.45 -7.53
CA LEU A 387 -20.10 -3.97 -6.15
C LEU A 387 -20.35 -5.49 -6.12
N LEU A 388 -21.46 -5.96 -6.71
CA LEU A 388 -21.83 -7.37 -6.66
C LEU A 388 -20.84 -8.29 -7.40
N SER A 389 -20.39 -7.87 -8.58
CA SER A 389 -19.47 -8.68 -9.41
C SER A 389 -18.06 -8.79 -8.82
N ASN A 390 -17.62 -7.84 -7.99
CA ASN A 390 -16.33 -7.92 -7.31
C ASN A 390 -16.44 -8.54 -5.91
N LEU A 391 -17.58 -8.42 -5.23
CA LEU A 391 -17.77 -8.98 -3.89
C LEU A 391 -17.68 -10.51 -3.89
N LEU A 392 -18.28 -11.18 -4.88
CA LEU A 392 -18.24 -12.65 -4.99
C LEU A 392 -16.81 -13.21 -5.12
N PRO A 393 -15.96 -12.79 -6.08
CA PRO A 393 -14.58 -13.26 -6.15
C PRO A 393 -13.74 -12.80 -4.96
N ALA A 394 -13.98 -11.61 -4.40
CA ALA A 394 -13.29 -11.15 -3.19
C ALA A 394 -13.56 -12.05 -1.98
N LEU A 395 -14.82 -12.45 -1.75
CA LEU A 395 -15.18 -13.37 -0.67
C LEU A 395 -14.69 -14.79 -0.94
N TYR A 396 -14.86 -15.33 -2.15
CA TYR A 396 -14.40 -16.69 -2.47
C TYR A 396 -12.88 -16.84 -2.34
N MET A 397 -12.12 -15.90 -2.91
CA MET A 397 -10.67 -15.92 -2.82
C MET A 397 -10.18 -15.54 -1.41
N GLY A 398 -10.91 -14.70 -0.69
CA GLY A 398 -10.59 -14.32 0.70
C GLY A 398 -10.87 -15.39 1.75
N LEU A 399 -11.93 -16.20 1.60
CA LEU A 399 -12.42 -17.11 2.66
C LEU A 399 -12.24 -18.60 2.37
N ILE A 400 -12.14 -19.01 1.10
CA ILE A 400 -12.31 -20.42 0.67
C ILE A 400 -11.09 -20.94 -0.11
N HIS A 401 -10.69 -20.27 -1.19
CA HIS A 401 -9.61 -20.76 -2.05
C HIS A 401 -8.24 -20.59 -1.39
N GLN A 402 -7.46 -21.67 -1.30
CA GLN A 402 -6.17 -21.74 -0.59
C GLN A 402 -6.28 -21.41 0.91
N ARG A 403 -7.39 -21.80 1.55
CA ARG A 403 -7.59 -21.68 3.00
C ARG A 403 -6.73 -22.67 3.80
N GLY A 404 -6.69 -23.93 3.35
CA GLY A 404 -6.14 -25.04 4.14
C GLY A 404 -4.67 -24.93 4.54
N SER A 405 -3.87 -24.11 3.84
CA SER A 405 -2.47 -23.80 4.18
C SER A 405 -2.33 -23.02 5.48
N LEU A 406 -3.35 -22.25 5.88
CA LEU A 406 -3.42 -21.57 7.18
C LEU A 406 -4.05 -22.49 8.24
N ASP A 407 -5.20 -23.11 7.93
CA ASP A 407 -5.91 -23.99 8.87
C ASP A 407 -5.03 -25.16 9.35
N VAL A 408 -4.17 -25.73 8.49
CA VAL A 408 -3.24 -26.81 8.89
C VAL A 408 -2.16 -26.33 9.87
N MET A 409 -1.71 -25.08 9.80
CA MET A 409 -0.75 -24.51 10.76
C MET A 409 -1.38 -24.26 12.14
N ILE A 410 -2.68 -23.93 12.19
CA ILE A 410 -3.44 -23.87 13.44
C ILE A 410 -3.48 -25.26 14.11
N HIS A 411 -3.65 -26.32 13.32
CA HIS A 411 -3.57 -27.69 13.84
C HIS A 411 -2.16 -28.05 14.34
N MET A 412 -1.09 -27.61 13.66
CA MET A 412 0.29 -27.80 14.15
C MET A 412 0.54 -27.03 15.47
N GLN A 413 0.00 -25.82 15.62
CA GLN A 413 0.09 -25.05 16.86
C GLN A 413 -0.57 -25.76 18.05
N GLN A 414 -1.65 -26.50 17.84
CA GLN A 414 -2.31 -27.27 18.91
C GLN A 414 -1.40 -28.35 19.52
N LEU A 415 -0.45 -28.89 18.75
CA LEU A 415 0.54 -29.86 19.24
C LEU A 415 1.42 -29.26 20.34
N CYS A 416 1.69 -27.95 20.30
CA CYS A 416 2.46 -27.25 21.32
C CYS A 416 1.69 -26.98 22.63
N ASN A 417 0.35 -26.87 22.57
CA ASN A 417 -0.47 -26.60 23.76
C ASN A 417 -0.76 -27.86 24.59
N ASN A 418 -0.72 -29.04 24.00
CA ASN A 418 -0.92 -30.33 24.69
C ASN A 418 0.37 -30.83 25.39
N SER A 419 1.13 -29.89 25.97
CA SER A 419 2.53 -30.01 26.38
C SER A 419 2.82 -30.90 27.60
N SER A 420 1.85 -31.67 28.09
CA SER A 420 2.06 -32.65 29.16
C SER A 420 2.70 -33.97 28.69
N ASN A 421 2.68 -34.29 27.39
CA ASN A 421 3.10 -35.62 26.89
C ASN A 421 4.00 -35.66 25.63
N GLN A 422 4.38 -34.53 25.01
CA GLN A 422 5.15 -34.54 23.75
C GLN A 422 6.33 -33.57 23.71
N SER A 423 7.46 -33.99 24.27
CA SER A 423 8.79 -33.42 23.99
C SER A 423 9.40 -33.93 22.66
N TRP A 424 8.70 -34.79 21.92
CA TRP A 424 9.20 -35.52 20.74
C TRP A 424 8.44 -35.23 19.43
N ALA A 425 7.50 -34.27 19.42
CA ALA A 425 6.73 -33.97 18.22
C ALA A 425 7.62 -33.33 17.14
N SER A 426 7.61 -33.87 15.93
CA SER A 426 8.34 -33.34 14.77
C SER A 426 7.48 -33.45 13.50
N VAL A 427 7.48 -32.40 12.70
CA VAL A 427 6.61 -32.27 11.52
C VAL A 427 7.46 -32.20 10.25
N PHE A 428 7.09 -32.97 9.23
CA PHE A 428 7.64 -32.84 7.89
C PHE A 428 6.55 -32.46 6.88
N VAL A 429 6.73 -31.29 6.26
CA VAL A 429 5.80 -30.69 5.30
C VAL A 429 6.28 -31.03 3.88
N MET A 430 5.72 -32.11 3.32
CA MET A 430 5.97 -32.60 1.95
C MET A 430 5.01 -31.94 0.96
N MET A 431 4.96 -30.61 1.01
CA MET A 431 4.24 -29.75 0.07
C MET A 431 5.28 -29.02 -0.78
N PRO A 432 4.91 -28.44 -1.94
CA PRO A 432 5.79 -27.55 -2.67
C PRO A 432 6.33 -26.46 -1.75
N CYS A 433 7.58 -26.06 -1.96
CA CYS A 433 8.25 -25.09 -1.10
C CYS A 433 7.40 -23.84 -0.86
N HIS A 434 7.51 -23.26 0.34
CA HIS A 434 6.77 -22.08 0.77
C HIS A 434 5.23 -22.20 0.79
N SER A 435 4.62 -23.37 0.55
CA SER A 435 3.14 -23.54 0.52
C SER A 435 2.40 -23.24 1.84
N THR A 436 3.11 -23.13 2.96
CA THR A 436 2.55 -22.82 4.29
C THR A 436 3.37 -21.71 4.95
N PRO A 437 2.80 -20.92 5.87
CA PRO A 437 3.47 -19.79 6.52
C PRO A 437 4.36 -20.17 7.72
N PHE A 438 4.46 -21.45 8.08
CA PHE A 438 5.47 -21.99 8.99
C PHE A 438 5.47 -21.36 10.41
N TYR A 439 6.64 -21.08 11.01
CA TYR A 439 6.74 -20.60 12.40
C TYR A 439 6.00 -19.27 12.63
N SER A 440 5.92 -18.39 11.62
CA SER A 440 5.18 -17.14 11.67
C SER A 440 3.68 -17.27 11.98
N HIS A 441 3.12 -18.49 11.91
CA HIS A 441 1.75 -18.80 12.33
C HIS A 441 1.67 -19.85 13.44
N VAL A 442 2.62 -20.80 13.45
CA VAL A 442 2.68 -21.84 14.50
C VAL A 442 3.09 -21.25 15.85
N HIS A 443 3.97 -20.24 15.89
CA HIS A 443 4.37 -19.48 17.08
C HIS A 443 4.85 -20.31 18.28
N CYS A 444 5.44 -21.48 18.02
CA CYS A 444 6.10 -22.31 19.03
C CYS A 444 7.32 -23.02 18.45
N PRO A 445 8.32 -23.41 19.27
CA PRO A 445 9.56 -24.05 18.83
C PRO A 445 9.38 -25.55 18.52
N LEU A 446 8.34 -25.90 17.76
CA LEU A 446 8.08 -27.26 17.28
C LEU A 446 9.09 -27.61 16.17
N PRO A 447 9.87 -28.71 16.25
CA PRO A 447 10.75 -29.12 15.15
C PRO A 447 9.98 -29.37 13.84
N MET A 448 10.11 -28.45 12.88
CA MET A 448 9.50 -28.56 11.56
C MET A 448 10.53 -28.53 10.43
N ARG A 449 10.33 -29.36 9.40
CA ARG A 449 11.06 -29.35 8.12
C ARG A 449 10.09 -29.24 6.95
N PHE A 450 10.54 -28.65 5.83
CA PHE A 450 9.82 -28.60 4.56
C PHE A 450 10.78 -28.87 3.40
N LEU A 451 10.25 -29.17 2.20
CA LEU A 451 11.04 -29.33 0.98
C LEU A 451 11.55 -27.97 0.49
N ARG A 452 12.87 -27.80 0.35
CA ARG A 452 13.49 -26.52 -0.05
C ARG A 452 13.61 -26.40 -1.58
N CYS A 453 13.53 -25.17 -2.10
CA CYS A 453 13.69 -24.85 -3.52
C CYS A 453 14.59 -23.62 -3.80
N PRO A 454 15.84 -23.58 -3.27
CA PRO A 454 16.77 -22.51 -3.64
C PRO A 454 17.12 -22.63 -5.14
N PRO A 455 17.25 -21.53 -5.88
CA PRO A 455 17.73 -21.55 -7.26
C PRO A 455 19.24 -21.82 -7.28
N ASP A 456 19.78 -22.20 -8.43
CA ASP A 456 21.23 -22.40 -8.54
C ASP A 456 21.99 -21.07 -8.46
N LEU A 457 22.80 -20.93 -7.42
CA LEU A 457 23.74 -19.82 -7.23
C LEU A 457 25.13 -20.14 -7.82
N THR A 458 25.31 -21.36 -8.37
CA THR A 458 26.60 -21.90 -8.86
C THR A 458 26.66 -22.11 -10.38
N GLU A 459 25.66 -21.63 -11.12
CA GLU A 459 25.62 -21.58 -12.61
C GLU A 459 25.86 -22.94 -13.32
N LYS A 460 25.33 -24.05 -12.76
CA LYS A 460 25.39 -25.39 -13.37
C LYS A 460 24.18 -25.62 -14.29
N GLU A 461 24.44 -26.11 -15.50
CA GLU A 461 23.43 -26.29 -16.55
C GLU A 461 22.34 -27.35 -16.27
N SER A 462 22.42 -28.08 -15.15
CA SER A 462 21.51 -29.19 -14.80
C SER A 462 21.14 -29.26 -13.32
N TYR A 463 21.10 -28.12 -12.62
CA TYR A 463 20.66 -28.06 -11.24
C TYR A 463 19.18 -28.42 -11.06
N LEU A 464 18.89 -29.29 -10.09
CA LEU A 464 17.55 -29.61 -9.59
C LEU A 464 17.53 -29.37 -8.08
N ASP A 465 16.46 -28.76 -7.57
CA ASP A 465 16.31 -28.50 -6.13
C ASP A 465 15.76 -29.71 -5.34
N GLU A 466 15.76 -29.63 -4.01
CA GLU A 466 15.30 -30.72 -3.12
C GLU A 466 13.84 -31.09 -3.35
N ALA A 467 12.96 -30.13 -3.64
CA ALA A 467 11.55 -30.39 -3.96
C ALA A 467 11.39 -31.03 -5.36
N ASP A 468 12.14 -30.57 -6.36
CA ASP A 468 12.11 -31.16 -7.71
C ASP A 468 12.63 -32.60 -7.73
N ILE A 469 13.72 -32.89 -7.01
CA ILE A 469 14.23 -34.25 -6.84
C ILE A 469 13.19 -35.11 -6.10
N PHE A 470 12.59 -34.61 -5.01
CA PHE A 470 11.54 -35.32 -4.28
C PHE A 470 10.35 -35.67 -5.18
N TYR A 471 9.78 -34.69 -5.89
CA TYR A 471 8.60 -34.91 -6.74
C TYR A 471 8.90 -35.71 -8.03
N SER A 472 10.16 -36.06 -8.32
CA SER A 472 10.50 -36.98 -9.41
C SER A 472 10.26 -38.45 -9.05
N ASN A 473 10.46 -38.83 -7.77
CA ASN A 473 10.14 -40.16 -7.23
C ASN A 473 10.03 -40.09 -5.69
N PRO A 474 8.87 -39.70 -5.14
CA PRO A 474 8.72 -39.46 -3.71
C PRO A 474 9.01 -40.69 -2.85
N LEU A 475 8.59 -41.88 -3.30
CA LEU A 475 8.80 -43.12 -2.55
C LEU A 475 10.28 -43.48 -2.43
N LYS A 476 11.04 -43.38 -3.54
CA LYS A 476 12.49 -43.62 -3.51
C LYS A 476 13.18 -42.63 -2.59
N TRP A 477 12.88 -41.33 -2.74
CA TRP A 477 13.49 -40.27 -1.95
C TRP A 477 13.23 -40.46 -0.45
N LEU A 478 11.99 -40.77 -0.05
CA LEU A 478 11.65 -41.01 1.36
C LEU A 478 12.38 -42.21 1.95
N ASN A 479 12.55 -43.29 1.18
CA ASN A 479 13.30 -44.46 1.63
C ASN A 479 14.80 -44.17 1.77
N GLU A 480 15.38 -43.35 0.90
CA GLU A 480 16.79 -42.94 0.96
C GLU A 480 17.04 -41.97 2.15
N GLU A 481 16.23 -40.92 2.27
CA GLU A 481 16.36 -39.89 3.32
C GLU A 481 16.16 -40.46 4.74
N PHE A 482 15.20 -41.38 4.91
CA PHE A 482 14.86 -41.95 6.23
C PHE A 482 15.43 -43.36 6.46
N CYS A 483 16.36 -43.84 5.62
CA CYS A 483 16.99 -45.17 5.77
C CYS A 483 17.69 -45.33 7.14
N ASN A 484 18.47 -44.31 7.54
CA ASN A 484 19.21 -44.25 8.80
C ASN A 484 18.76 -43.08 9.71
N GLY A 485 17.67 -42.40 9.35
CA GLY A 485 17.22 -41.14 9.96
C GLY A 485 16.10 -41.32 10.99
N THR A 486 15.94 -40.35 11.89
CA THR A 486 14.76 -40.29 12.76
C THR A 486 13.53 -39.90 11.95
N LEU A 487 12.60 -40.85 11.78
CA LEU A 487 11.30 -40.58 11.14
C LEU A 487 10.54 -39.47 11.91
N PRO A 488 9.86 -38.53 11.20
CA PRO A 488 9.02 -37.52 11.83
C PRO A 488 7.81 -38.15 12.54
N THR A 489 7.18 -37.41 13.46
CA THR A 489 5.92 -37.87 14.09
C THR A 489 4.69 -37.48 13.27
N HIS A 490 4.77 -36.38 12.52
CA HIS A 490 3.68 -35.87 11.68
C HIS A 490 4.17 -35.62 10.24
N LEU A 491 3.35 -36.03 9.27
CA LEU A 491 3.55 -35.78 7.85
C LEU A 491 2.40 -34.90 7.35
N VAL A 492 2.72 -33.82 6.63
CA VAL A 492 1.73 -32.88 6.07
C VAL A 492 1.95 -32.77 4.56
N PHE A 493 0.94 -33.11 3.76
CA PHE A 493 1.07 -33.12 2.29
C PHE A 493 -0.27 -32.92 1.57
N PHE A 494 -0.20 -32.56 0.29
CA PHE A 494 -1.38 -32.45 -0.58
C PHE A 494 -1.92 -33.81 -1.00
N SER A 495 -3.25 -33.91 -1.17
CA SER A 495 -3.96 -35.15 -1.46
C SER A 495 -3.47 -35.93 -2.68
N VAL A 496 -2.86 -35.25 -3.66
CA VAL A 496 -2.28 -35.88 -4.86
C VAL A 496 -1.13 -36.84 -4.54
N LEU A 497 -0.39 -36.60 -3.45
CA LEU A 497 0.78 -37.41 -3.08
C LEU A 497 0.41 -38.73 -2.38
N GLU A 498 -0.81 -38.87 -1.83
CA GLU A 498 -1.22 -40.01 -0.98
C GLU A 498 -0.97 -41.36 -1.65
N GLN A 499 -1.28 -41.49 -2.94
CA GLN A 499 -1.13 -42.74 -3.67
C GLN A 499 0.34 -43.13 -3.87
N GLU A 500 1.20 -42.16 -4.20
CA GLU A 500 2.62 -42.38 -4.51
C GLU A 500 3.44 -42.82 -3.29
N ILE A 501 3.11 -42.32 -2.10
CA ILE A 501 3.82 -42.64 -0.85
C ILE A 501 3.08 -43.65 0.04
N SER A 502 1.97 -44.22 -0.44
CA SER A 502 1.08 -45.11 0.32
C SER A 502 1.80 -46.29 1.00
N SER A 503 2.74 -46.92 0.30
CA SER A 503 3.57 -48.02 0.85
C SER A 503 4.47 -47.58 2.00
N PHE A 504 5.07 -46.39 1.92
CA PHE A 504 5.88 -45.80 3.00
C PHE A 504 5.02 -45.45 4.22
N LEU A 505 3.81 -44.94 4.01
CA LEU A 505 2.87 -44.62 5.09
C LEU A 505 2.47 -45.88 5.88
N VAL A 506 2.08 -46.95 5.16
CA VAL A 506 1.67 -48.23 5.78
C VAL A 506 2.85 -48.90 6.49
N LEU A 507 4.01 -49.00 5.85
CA LEU A 507 5.19 -49.68 6.40
C LEU A 507 5.70 -49.04 7.70
N ASN A 508 5.59 -47.71 7.81
CA ASN A 508 6.03 -46.95 8.98
C ASN A 508 4.91 -46.63 10.00
N GLY A 509 3.70 -47.17 9.81
CA GLY A 509 2.60 -47.03 10.78
C GLY A 509 2.02 -45.62 10.89
N TYR A 510 1.98 -44.88 9.78
CA TYR A 510 1.32 -43.56 9.70
C TYR A 510 -0.18 -43.69 9.42
N GLU A 511 -1.00 -42.98 10.17
CA GLU A 511 -2.45 -42.93 9.97
C GLU A 511 -2.95 -41.50 9.76
N ARG A 512 -3.94 -41.34 8.87
CA ARG A 512 -4.54 -40.03 8.58
C ARG A 512 -5.37 -39.56 9.77
N THR A 513 -4.92 -38.51 10.44
CA THR A 513 -5.58 -37.92 11.60
C THR A 513 -6.45 -36.72 11.23
N THR A 514 -6.03 -35.90 10.27
CA THR A 514 -6.77 -34.69 9.85
C THR A 514 -6.79 -34.52 8.34
N THR A 515 -7.92 -34.06 7.81
CA THR A 515 -8.13 -33.67 6.42
C THR A 515 -8.61 -32.22 6.37
N VAL A 516 -7.91 -31.37 5.65
CA VAL A 516 -8.21 -29.93 5.52
C VAL A 516 -8.51 -29.60 4.05
N PHE A 517 -9.60 -28.91 3.77
CA PHE A 517 -9.90 -28.44 2.41
C PHE A 517 -8.95 -27.30 2.00
N HIS A 518 -8.44 -27.35 0.77
CA HIS A 518 -7.52 -26.33 0.23
C HIS A 518 -8.07 -25.62 -1.01
N THR A 519 -8.52 -26.34 -2.04
CA THR A 519 -8.95 -25.73 -3.30
C THR A 519 -9.91 -26.60 -4.11
N HIS A 520 -10.87 -25.97 -4.80
CA HIS A 520 -11.70 -26.61 -5.82
C HIS A 520 -10.95 -26.82 -7.16
N MET A 521 -9.84 -26.12 -7.35
CA MET A 521 -9.02 -26.14 -8.56
C MET A 521 -7.60 -26.63 -8.21
N PRO A 522 -7.38 -27.95 -8.10
CA PRO A 522 -6.04 -28.52 -7.95
C PRO A 522 -5.26 -28.46 -9.27
N GLN A 523 -3.93 -28.35 -9.20
CA GLN A 523 -3.07 -28.32 -10.39
C GLN A 523 -1.66 -28.85 -10.06
N GLY A 524 -1.18 -29.81 -10.85
CA GLY A 524 0.15 -30.40 -10.69
C GLY A 524 0.37 -30.94 -9.27
N ARG A 525 1.37 -30.40 -8.57
CA ARG A 525 1.74 -30.78 -7.20
C ARG A 525 0.76 -30.29 -6.12
N ILE A 526 -0.24 -29.46 -6.46
CA ILE A 526 -1.22 -28.90 -5.54
C ILE A 526 -2.53 -29.70 -5.59
N GLY A 527 -2.87 -30.35 -4.48
CA GLY A 527 -4.10 -31.13 -4.31
C GLY A 527 -5.28 -30.31 -3.80
N SER A 528 -6.49 -30.90 -3.87
CA SER A 528 -7.72 -30.25 -3.41
C SER A 528 -7.82 -30.16 -1.89
N HIS A 529 -7.17 -31.11 -1.20
CA HIS A 529 -7.10 -31.20 0.26
C HIS A 529 -5.64 -31.33 0.72
N ILE A 530 -5.38 -30.94 1.96
CA ILE A 530 -4.15 -31.22 2.70
C ILE A 530 -4.47 -32.31 3.71
N TYR A 531 -3.64 -33.34 3.77
CA TYR A 531 -3.75 -34.41 4.76
C TYR A 531 -2.64 -34.27 5.80
N VAL A 532 -2.99 -34.59 7.04
CA VAL A 532 -2.07 -34.76 8.15
C VAL A 532 -2.10 -36.24 8.55
N TYR A 533 -0.93 -36.87 8.53
CA TYR A 533 -0.72 -38.22 9.03
C TYR A 533 0.12 -38.19 10.29
N THR A 534 -0.28 -38.95 11.30
CA THR A 534 0.47 -39.09 12.55
C THR A 534 1.01 -40.52 12.66
N ARG A 535 2.28 -40.67 13.06
CA ARG A 535 2.88 -41.99 13.29
C ARG A 535 2.35 -42.59 14.58
N ARG A 536 1.87 -43.83 14.54
CA ARG A 536 1.67 -44.60 15.77
C ARG A 536 3.02 -44.91 16.40
N VAL A 537 3.27 -44.37 17.58
CA VAL A 537 4.37 -44.84 18.43
C VAL A 537 3.96 -46.23 18.94
N LYS A 538 4.79 -47.23 18.67
CA LYS A 538 4.69 -48.58 19.26
C LYS A 538 5.43 -48.62 20.59
#